data_AF-A0A2V8DVX1-F1
#
_entry.id   AF-A0A2V8DVX1-F1
#
_cell.length_a   1.000
_cell.length_b   1.000
_cell.length_c   1.000
_cell.angle_alpha   90.00
_cell.angle_beta   90.00
_cell.angle_gamma   90.00
#
_symmetry.space_group_name_H-M   'P 1'
#
loop_
_entity.id
_entity.type
_entity.pdbx_description
1 polymer ?
#
loop_
_entity_poly.entity_id
_entity_poly.type
_entity_poly.pdbx_seq_one_letter_code
_entity_poly.pdbx_strand_id
1 'polypeptide(L)'
;LGAEVQHQLFSGVSVTGGYYRNWQGNFTVTQNTAVTPTDFSPYCVTAPLDSRLPNGGGYRVCGLYDVAPAKFGQVTNLVTQSSHFGNATLHNDFFSVNVRTDLGSGKQLGGGVDTGRSVADNCFVVDTPQRLLYCRV
;
A
#
# COMPACT_ATOMS: atom_id res chain seq x y z
N LEU A 1 -16.91 -7.70 -1.69
CA LEU A 1 -17.72 -8.05 -2.88
C LEU A 1 -16.97 -9.11 -3.67
N GLY A 2 -17.65 -10.07 -4.27
CA GLY A 2 -17.00 -11.03 -5.17
C GLY A 2 -18.01 -11.79 -6.02
N ALA A 3 -17.50 -12.42 -7.08
CA ALA A 3 -18.25 -13.31 -7.95
C ALA A 3 -17.34 -14.45 -8.37
N GLU A 4 -17.87 -15.66 -8.42
CA GLU A 4 -17.13 -16.86 -8.80
C GLU A 4 -17.97 -17.78 -9.68
N VAL A 5 -17.27 -18.56 -10.50
CA VAL A 5 -17.84 -19.60 -11.35
C VAL A 5 -17.05 -20.87 -11.11
N GLN A 6 -17.77 -21.95 -10.84
CA GLN A 6 -17.21 -23.28 -10.71
C GLN A 6 -17.58 -24.14 -11.92
N HIS A 7 -16.62 -24.91 -12.39
CA HIS A 7 -16.83 -25.89 -13.45
C HIS A 7 -16.16 -27.21 -13.09
N GLN A 8 -16.90 -28.31 -13.30
CA GLN A 8 -16.35 -29.65 -13.20
C GLN A 8 -15.65 -29.99 -14.53
N LEU A 9 -14.35 -30.27 -14.47
CA LEU A 9 -13.58 -30.65 -15.66
C LEU A 9 -13.72 -32.15 -15.94
N PHE A 10 -13.59 -32.97 -14.89
CA PHE A 10 -13.67 -34.43 -14.96
C PHE A 10 -14.36 -34.98 -13.71
N SER A 11 -14.66 -36.28 -13.68
CA SER A 11 -15.12 -36.92 -12.45
C SER A 11 -14.12 -36.67 -11.32
N GLY A 12 -14.59 -36.09 -10.22
CA GLY A 12 -13.74 -35.77 -9.06
C GLY A 12 -12.85 -34.53 -9.22
N VAL A 13 -12.76 -33.86 -10.37
CA VAL A 13 -11.91 -32.65 -10.53
C VAL A 13 -12.76 -31.45 -10.92
N SER A 14 -12.70 -30.39 -10.10
CA SER A 14 -13.38 -29.12 -10.36
C SER A 14 -12.43 -27.94 -10.24
N VAL A 15 -12.72 -26.89 -11.00
CA VAL A 15 -12.00 -25.62 -10.98
C VAL A 15 -12.99 -24.51 -10.68
N THR A 16 -12.60 -23.60 -9.79
CA THR A 16 -13.34 -22.38 -9.46
C THR A 16 -12.49 -21.18 -9.81
N GLY A 17 -13.01 -20.31 -10.65
CA GLY A 17 -12.44 -18.99 -10.92
C GLY A 17 -13.27 -17.91 -10.25
N GLY A 18 -12.63 -16.96 -9.56
CA GLY A 18 -13.33 -15.89 -8.85
C GLY A 18 -12.64 -14.55 -8.97
N TYR A 19 -13.42 -13.49 -8.81
CA TYR A 19 -12.94 -12.13 -8.58
C TYR A 19 -13.42 -11.64 -7.23
N TYR A 20 -12.52 -11.05 -6.45
CA TYR A 20 -12.77 -10.57 -5.10
C TYR A 20 -12.28 -9.13 -4.98
N ARG A 21 -13.18 -8.26 -4.53
CA ARG A 21 -12.90 -6.87 -4.18
C ARG A 21 -13.20 -6.63 -2.72
N ASN A 22 -12.22 -6.16 -1.97
CA ASN A 22 -12.42 -5.69 -0.60
C ASN A 22 -11.81 -4.31 -0.43
N TRP A 23 -12.35 -3.56 0.53
CA TRP A 23 -11.87 -2.23 0.88
C TRP A 23 -11.91 -2.06 2.39
N GLN A 24 -10.98 -1.30 2.93
CA GLN A 24 -10.89 -0.98 4.34
C GLN A 24 -10.94 0.54 4.55
N GLY A 25 -11.38 0.94 5.73
CA GLY A 25 -11.47 2.31 6.21
C GLY A 25 -11.17 2.38 7.71
N ASN A 26 -11.41 3.53 8.32
CA ASN A 26 -11.18 3.78 9.76
C ASN A 26 -9.72 3.55 10.20
N PHE A 27 -8.76 3.93 9.37
CA PHE A 27 -7.35 3.83 9.70
C PHE A 27 -6.96 4.82 10.80
N THR A 28 -5.99 4.44 11.61
CA THR A 28 -5.34 5.33 12.57
C THR A 28 -4.01 5.83 12.02
N VAL A 29 -3.60 7.00 12.50
CA VAL A 29 -2.26 7.54 12.30
C VAL A 29 -1.69 7.96 13.65
N THR A 30 -0.38 7.94 13.76
CA THR A 30 0.35 8.54 14.88
C THR A 30 0.81 9.91 14.46
N GLN A 31 0.30 10.94 15.12
CA GLN A 31 0.72 12.32 14.97
C GLN A 31 1.73 12.67 16.06
N ASN A 32 2.83 13.32 15.70
CA ASN A 32 3.73 13.92 16.68
C ASN A 32 3.31 15.37 16.94
N THR A 33 2.58 15.62 18.04
CA THR A 33 2.05 16.95 18.37
C THR A 33 3.12 17.96 18.80
N ALA A 34 4.39 17.53 18.96
CA ALA A 34 5.52 18.43 19.23
C ALA A 34 6.03 19.16 17.97
N VAL A 35 5.63 18.72 16.78
CA VAL A 35 6.02 19.28 15.49
C VAL A 35 4.82 19.64 14.63
N THR A 36 5.04 20.53 13.67
CA THR A 36 4.07 20.97 12.68
C THR A 36 4.70 20.90 11.29
N PRO A 37 3.92 20.91 10.20
CA PRO A 37 4.47 20.91 8.84
C PRO A 37 5.45 22.06 8.55
N THR A 38 5.34 23.18 9.25
CA THR A 38 6.25 24.34 9.12
C THR A 38 7.59 24.14 9.80
N ASP A 39 7.72 23.17 10.70
CA ASP A 39 9.00 22.80 11.32
C ASP A 39 9.90 21.99 10.36
N PHE A 40 9.43 21.71 9.14
CA PHE A 40 10.16 20.95 8.13
C PHE A 40 10.59 21.85 6.97
N SER A 41 11.89 21.85 6.66
CA SER A 41 12.47 22.61 5.55
C SER A 41 12.72 21.72 4.34
N PRO A 42 12.31 22.13 3.12
CA PRO A 42 12.53 21.34 1.92
C PRO A 42 14.00 21.38 1.50
N TYR A 43 14.50 20.27 0.98
CA TYR A 43 15.81 20.19 0.36
C TYR A 43 15.79 19.25 -0.85
N CYS A 44 16.89 19.24 -1.59
CA CYS A 44 17.11 18.28 -2.67
C CYS A 44 18.50 17.68 -2.55
N VAL A 45 18.65 16.42 -2.98
CA VAL A 45 19.94 15.75 -3.13
C VAL A 45 20.21 15.50 -4.60
N THR A 46 21.48 15.55 -5.00
CA THR A 46 21.86 15.20 -6.37
C THR A 46 22.07 13.70 -6.46
N ALA A 47 21.34 13.04 -7.36
CA ALA A 47 21.57 11.62 -7.65
C ALA A 47 23.03 11.44 -8.13
N PRO A 48 23.74 10.38 -7.69
CA PRO A 48 25.10 10.12 -8.14
C PRO A 48 25.14 9.92 -9.65
N LEU A 49 26.29 10.19 -10.27
CA LEU A 49 26.53 9.86 -11.67
C LEU A 49 26.70 8.35 -11.80
N ASP A 50 25.75 7.68 -12.44
CA ASP A 50 25.73 6.23 -12.65
C ASP A 50 24.92 5.91 -13.92
N SER A 51 25.52 5.14 -14.84
CA SER A 51 24.89 4.77 -16.12
C SER A 51 23.66 3.88 -15.97
N ARG A 52 23.45 3.26 -14.80
CA ARG A 52 22.27 2.45 -14.48
C ARG A 52 21.08 3.31 -14.03
N LEU A 53 21.32 4.58 -13.71
CA LEU A 53 20.25 5.51 -13.35
C LEU A 53 19.66 6.17 -14.61
N PRO A 54 18.36 6.56 -14.57
CA PRO A 54 17.75 7.31 -15.66
C PRO A 54 18.61 8.52 -16.06
N ASN A 55 18.85 8.69 -17.37
CA ASN A 55 19.69 9.74 -17.94
C ASN A 55 21.13 9.83 -17.40
N GLY A 56 21.68 8.75 -16.80
CA GLY A 56 23.05 8.71 -16.29
C GLY A 56 23.25 9.36 -14.91
N GLY A 57 22.18 9.70 -14.21
CA GLY A 57 22.23 10.36 -12.90
C GLY A 57 22.42 11.88 -12.98
N GLY A 58 22.91 12.50 -11.90
CA GLY A 58 23.17 13.95 -11.84
C GLY A 58 21.95 14.86 -11.73
N TYR A 59 20.73 14.31 -11.80
CA TYR A 59 19.50 15.05 -11.57
C TYR A 59 19.24 15.30 -10.09
N ARG A 60 18.51 16.38 -9.80
CA ARG A 60 18.11 16.72 -8.42
C ARG A 60 16.86 15.92 -8.02
N VAL A 61 16.94 15.23 -6.89
CA VAL A 61 15.81 14.60 -6.21
C VAL A 61 15.31 15.57 -5.15
N CYS A 62 14.16 16.20 -5.41
CA CYS A 62 13.53 17.22 -4.58
C CYS A 62 12.28 16.70 -3.87
N GLY A 63 11.67 17.54 -3.02
CA GLY A 63 10.50 17.18 -2.20
C GLY A 63 10.86 16.36 -0.96
N LEU A 64 12.16 16.32 -0.63
CA LEU A 64 12.66 15.84 0.64
C LEU A 64 12.54 16.97 1.67
N TYR A 65 12.32 16.62 2.93
CA TYR A 65 12.17 17.57 4.02
C TYR A 65 12.99 17.13 5.22
N ASP A 66 13.63 18.09 5.89
CA ASP A 66 14.35 17.87 7.13
C ASP A 66 13.71 18.67 8.26
N VAL A 67 13.72 18.11 9.47
CA VAL A 67 13.15 18.76 10.65
C VAL A 67 14.10 19.85 11.14
N ALA A 68 13.55 20.97 11.60
CA ALA A 68 14.34 22.05 12.19
C ALA A 68 15.17 21.52 13.36
N PRO A 69 16.45 21.91 13.50
CA PRO A 69 17.32 21.43 14.57
C PRO A 69 16.73 21.62 15.98
N ALA A 70 15.98 22.71 16.19
CA ALA A 70 15.30 23.00 17.46
C ALA A 70 14.20 21.98 17.82
N LYS A 71 13.66 21.26 16.83
CA LYS A 71 12.60 20.26 16.98
C LYS A 71 13.12 18.82 16.89
N PHE A 72 14.37 18.64 16.49
CA PHE A 72 14.99 17.34 16.37
C PHE A 72 14.94 16.57 17.70
N GLY A 73 14.47 15.32 17.66
CA GLY A 73 14.33 14.47 18.84
C GLY A 73 13.12 14.75 19.74
N GLN A 74 12.30 15.78 19.45
CA GLN A 74 11.07 16.04 20.20
C GLN A 74 9.96 15.11 19.72
N VAL A 75 9.45 14.26 20.62
CA VAL A 75 8.40 13.28 20.31
C VAL A 75 7.29 13.36 21.33
N THR A 76 6.07 13.67 20.89
CA THR A 76 4.84 13.59 21.68
C THR A 76 3.76 12.98 20.79
N ASN A 77 3.56 11.66 20.92
CA ASN A 77 2.72 10.91 20.02
C ASN A 77 1.24 10.90 20.46
N LEU A 78 0.36 11.19 19.52
CA LEU A 78 -1.08 11.03 19.63
C LEU A 78 -1.55 10.06 18.55
N VAL A 79 -2.20 8.96 18.95
CA VAL A 79 -2.88 8.05 18.01
C VAL A 79 -4.30 8.56 17.80
N THR A 80 -4.66 8.86 16.56
CA THR A 80 -5.98 9.39 16.21
C THR A 80 -6.44 8.88 14.85
N GLN A 81 -7.70 9.13 14.47
CA GLN A 81 -8.22 8.71 13.18
C GLN A 81 -7.56 9.48 12.02
N SER A 82 -7.17 8.75 10.97
CA SER A 82 -6.63 9.31 9.72
C SER A 82 -7.56 10.34 9.08
N SER A 83 -8.87 10.20 9.29
CA SER A 83 -9.90 11.11 8.78
C SER A 83 -9.77 12.55 9.28
N HIS A 84 -8.98 12.81 10.34
CA HIS A 84 -8.66 14.17 10.78
C HIS A 84 -7.67 14.90 9.86
N PHE A 85 -6.93 14.16 9.03
CA PHE A 85 -5.89 14.70 8.14
C PHE A 85 -6.22 14.52 6.66
N GLY A 86 -6.89 13.41 6.32
CA GLY A 86 -7.24 13.10 4.94
C GLY A 86 -8.00 11.79 4.82
N ASN A 87 -8.30 11.40 3.57
CA ASN A 87 -9.01 10.15 3.31
C ASN A 87 -7.99 9.02 3.04
N ALA A 88 -7.72 8.21 4.06
CA ALA A 88 -6.94 6.99 3.89
C ALA A 88 -7.83 5.88 3.31
N THR A 89 -7.38 5.24 2.23
CA THR A 89 -8.08 4.10 1.63
C THR A 89 -7.12 2.92 1.45
N LEU A 90 -7.67 1.71 1.57
CA LEU A 90 -7.01 0.50 1.10
C LEU A 90 -8.05 -0.28 0.31
N HIS A 91 -7.79 -0.55 -0.96
CA HIS A 91 -8.64 -1.39 -1.77
C HIS A 91 -7.83 -2.48 -2.47
N ASN A 92 -8.46 -3.64 -2.56
CA ASN A 92 -7.88 -4.88 -3.04
C ASN A 92 -8.75 -5.39 -4.18
N ASP A 93 -8.14 -5.71 -5.31
CA ASP A 93 -8.76 -6.30 -6.49
C ASP A 93 -7.98 -7.56 -6.87
N PHE A 94 -8.57 -8.74 -6.67
CA PHE A 94 -7.91 -10.03 -6.86
C PHE A 94 -8.73 -10.96 -7.73
N PHE A 95 -8.06 -11.68 -8.62
CA PHE A 95 -8.57 -12.86 -9.30
C PHE A 95 -7.98 -14.10 -8.65
N SER A 96 -8.80 -15.12 -8.40
CA SER A 96 -8.32 -16.39 -7.89
C SER A 96 -8.75 -17.55 -8.80
N VAL A 97 -7.91 -18.57 -8.82
CA VAL A 97 -8.19 -19.86 -9.45
C VAL A 97 -7.89 -20.94 -8.43
N ASN A 98 -8.90 -21.76 -8.15
CA ASN A 98 -8.82 -22.86 -7.20
C ASN A 98 -9.16 -24.16 -7.90
N VAL A 99 -8.41 -25.22 -7.59
CA VAL A 99 -8.64 -26.57 -8.07
C VAL A 99 -8.96 -27.45 -6.86
N ARG A 100 -9.98 -28.31 -7.02
CA ARG A 100 -10.35 -29.31 -6.03
C ARG A 100 -10.47 -30.66 -6.71
N THR A 101 -9.81 -31.64 -6.11
CA THR A 101 -9.76 -33.03 -6.55
C THR A 101 -10.29 -33.95 -5.45
N ASP A 102 -11.27 -34.78 -5.79
CA ASP A 102 -11.73 -35.92 -5.01
C ASP A 102 -10.94 -37.16 -5.44
N LEU A 103 -10.26 -37.79 -4.49
CA LEU A 103 -9.39 -38.94 -4.71
C LEU A 103 -10.12 -40.28 -4.49
N GLY A 104 -11.43 -40.24 -4.23
CA GLY A 104 -12.22 -41.39 -3.81
C GLY A 104 -11.99 -41.73 -2.33
N SER A 105 -12.84 -42.63 -1.80
CA SER A 105 -12.78 -43.08 -0.40
C SER A 105 -12.85 -41.93 0.62
N GLY A 106 -13.55 -40.84 0.27
CA GLY A 106 -13.74 -39.65 1.10
C GLY A 106 -12.53 -38.71 1.21
N LYS A 107 -11.48 -38.92 0.42
CA LYS A 107 -10.26 -38.09 0.46
C LYS A 107 -10.34 -36.96 -0.56
N GLN A 108 -9.94 -35.76 -0.16
CA GLN A 108 -9.97 -34.58 -1.02
C GLN A 108 -8.64 -33.82 -0.93
N LEU A 109 -8.20 -33.29 -2.06
CA LEU A 109 -7.05 -32.42 -2.20
C LEU A 109 -7.50 -31.14 -2.91
N GLY A 110 -6.96 -30.00 -2.48
CA GLY A 110 -7.23 -28.74 -3.15
C GLY A 110 -6.06 -27.78 -3.04
N GLY A 111 -6.01 -26.84 -3.96
CA GLY A 111 -5.01 -25.79 -4.00
C GLY A 111 -5.45 -24.68 -4.95
N GLY A 112 -4.86 -23.50 -4.80
CA GLY A 112 -5.21 -22.36 -5.62
C GLY A 112 -4.15 -21.29 -5.61
N VAL A 113 -4.31 -20.36 -6.52
CA VAL A 113 -3.49 -19.16 -6.63
C VAL A 113 -4.40 -17.96 -6.79
N ASP A 114 -3.94 -16.83 -6.27
CA ASP A 114 -4.55 -15.54 -6.51
C ASP A 114 -3.52 -14.57 -7.07
N THR A 115 -4.01 -13.63 -7.87
CA THR A 115 -3.22 -12.57 -8.44
C THR A 115 -4.06 -11.31 -8.51
N GLY A 116 -3.45 -10.16 -8.30
CA GLY A 116 -4.20 -8.93 -8.19
C GLY A 116 -3.35 -7.77 -7.73
N ARG A 117 -4.03 -6.74 -7.27
CA ARG A 117 -3.41 -5.53 -6.74
C ARG A 117 -4.02 -5.14 -5.41
N SER A 118 -3.18 -4.59 -4.57
CA SER A 118 -3.54 -3.87 -3.37
C SER A 118 -3.09 -2.43 -3.55
N VAL A 119 -4.01 -1.48 -3.41
CA VAL A 119 -3.71 -0.06 -3.50
C VAL A 119 -4.02 0.56 -2.14
N ALA A 120 -2.96 1.01 -1.47
CA ALA A 120 -3.06 1.84 -0.28
C ALA A 120 -2.86 3.31 -0.69
N ASP A 121 -3.82 4.15 -0.37
CA ASP A 121 -3.73 5.59 -0.55
C ASP A 121 -3.76 6.25 0.83
N ASN A 122 -2.66 6.92 1.18
CA ASN A 122 -2.50 7.69 2.39
C ASN A 122 -1.86 9.06 2.09
N CYS A 123 -2.23 9.65 0.95
CA CYS A 123 -1.68 10.89 0.43
C CYS A 123 -2.22 12.14 1.12
N PHE A 124 -1.84 12.32 2.38
CA PHE A 124 -2.12 13.49 3.20
C PHE A 124 -1.00 13.75 4.19
N VAL A 125 -0.92 14.98 4.69
CA VAL A 125 0.11 15.40 5.64
C VAL A 125 -0.38 15.12 7.06
N VAL A 126 0.38 14.33 7.82
CA VAL A 126 0.18 14.18 9.27
C VAL A 126 1.13 15.13 10.01
N ASP A 127 2.43 14.94 9.82
CA ASP A 127 3.47 15.79 10.42
C ASP A 127 4.33 16.50 9.36
N THR A 128 4.89 15.73 8.41
CA THR A 128 5.83 16.24 7.39
C THR A 128 5.18 16.34 6.00
N PRO A 129 5.38 17.45 5.27
CA PRO A 129 4.95 17.58 3.88
C PRO A 129 5.55 16.52 2.94
N GLN A 130 6.68 15.91 3.31
CA GLN A 130 7.31 14.84 2.53
C GLN A 130 6.40 13.62 2.35
N ARG A 131 5.34 13.45 3.15
CA ARG A 131 4.32 12.40 2.95
C ARG A 131 3.65 12.46 1.59
N LEU A 132 3.63 13.63 0.94
CA LEU A 132 3.07 13.82 -0.39
C LEU A 132 4.06 13.47 -1.52
N LEU A 133 5.30 13.11 -1.18
CA LEU A 133 6.29 12.72 -2.17
C LEU A 133 5.86 11.41 -2.86
N TYR A 134 5.73 11.46 -4.18
CA TYR A 134 5.24 10.37 -5.04
C TYR A 134 3.75 10.04 -4.92
N CYS A 135 2.96 10.91 -4.30
CA CYS A 135 1.51 10.83 -4.39
C CYS A 135 1.05 11.12 -5.82
N ARG A 136 0.17 10.27 -6.34
CA ARG A 136 -0.48 10.48 -7.64
C ARG A 136 -1.62 11.46 -7.43
N VAL A 137 -1.39 12.73 -7.76
CA VAL A 137 -2.43 13.79 -7.83
C VAL A 137 -3.42 13.53 -8.96
#